data_AF-A0A2N6EFX6-F1
#
_entry.id   AF-A0A2N6EFX6-F1
#
_cell.length_a   1.000
_cell.length_b   1.000
_cell.length_c   1.000
_cell.angle_alpha   90.00
_cell.angle_beta   90.00
_cell.angle_gamma   90.00
#
_symmetry.space_group_name_H-M   'P 1'
#
loop_
_entity.id
_entity.type
_entity.pdbx_description
1 polymer ?
#
loop_
_entity_poly.entity_id
_entity_poly.type
_entity_poly.pdbx_seq_one_letter_code
_entity_poly.pdbx_strand_id
1 'polypeptide(L)'
;MPRRKSSNNKNFSNSPFGCLKRLPAAAKGAGQKPNPQADQREAQELFEGDDTVCFASEMDFLEVRPLPGRECEMSGAGLEVPVARESRQGPEDRELFLEAAGTMDTLFRDEYPEDEPDASRERSQGRRLRQLARGRLQPQAELDLHGLKVVEASSKARFFLEDAVHQGFHCVLLITGKGLHSDDGPVLRLAMERLLEERRDLVVEWGSAPRRLGGDGALAVFLRNKS
;
A
#
# COMPACT_ATOMS: atom_id res chain seq x y z
N MET A 1 39.27 29.06 35.38
CA MET A 1 37.84 29.20 35.82
C MET A 1 37.24 30.36 35.03
N PRO A 2 35.98 30.35 34.56
CA PRO A 2 34.88 29.41 34.81
C PRO A 2 34.25 28.79 33.53
N ARG A 3 33.62 27.63 33.72
CA ARG A 3 32.80 26.90 32.75
C ARG A 3 31.42 27.56 32.63
N ARG A 4 30.92 27.79 31.42
CA ARG A 4 29.53 28.22 31.19
C ARG A 4 28.61 26.99 31.27
N LYS A 5 27.60 27.07 32.15
CA LYS A 5 26.59 26.05 32.45
C LYS A 5 25.63 25.89 31.26
N SER A 6 25.37 24.65 30.87
CA SER A 6 24.27 24.27 29.97
C SER A 6 22.94 24.45 30.71
N SER A 7 22.04 25.27 30.16
CA SER A 7 20.65 25.39 30.61
C SER A 7 19.79 24.33 29.92
N ASN A 8 19.35 23.36 30.72
CA ASN A 8 18.50 22.25 30.32
C ASN A 8 17.04 22.74 30.21
N ASN A 9 16.56 23.09 29.02
CA ASN A 9 15.15 23.43 28.81
C ASN A 9 14.35 22.15 28.50
N LYS A 10 13.83 21.53 29.57
CA LYS A 10 12.78 20.52 29.47
C LYS A 10 11.44 21.25 29.38
N ASN A 11 10.71 20.99 28.29
CA ASN A 11 9.25 20.80 28.22
C ASN A 11 8.72 21.22 26.84
N PHE A 12 9.06 20.46 25.81
CA PHE A 12 8.24 20.40 24.59
C PHE A 12 7.65 18.99 24.53
N SER A 13 6.41 18.85 25.02
CA SER A 13 5.65 17.60 24.98
C SER A 13 4.72 17.64 23.78
N ASN A 14 5.04 16.87 22.74
CA ASN A 14 4.20 16.73 21.55
C ASN A 14 3.25 15.54 21.72
N SER A 15 2.12 15.76 22.38
CA SER A 15 1.07 14.75 22.58
C SER A 15 -0.32 15.35 22.28
N PRO A 16 -0.66 15.55 20.99
CA PRO A 16 -1.88 16.26 20.57
C PRO A 16 -3.19 15.56 20.97
N PHE A 17 -3.11 14.30 21.41
CA PHE A 17 -4.27 13.48 21.77
C PHE A 17 -4.28 13.02 23.24
N GLY A 18 -3.45 13.63 24.10
CA GLY A 18 -3.38 13.30 25.53
C GLY A 18 -4.68 13.56 26.30
N CYS A 19 -5.63 14.31 25.73
CA CYS A 19 -6.92 14.64 26.33
C CYS A 19 -8.07 13.72 25.89
N LEU A 20 -7.84 12.77 24.96
CA LEU A 20 -8.90 11.83 24.55
C LEU A 20 -9.09 10.74 25.62
N LYS A 21 -10.01 11.02 26.54
CA LYS A 21 -10.56 10.04 27.49
C LYS A 21 -11.24 8.89 26.74
N ARG A 22 -10.57 7.74 26.77
CA ARG A 22 -11.07 6.36 26.83
C ARG A 22 -12.62 6.25 26.81
N LEU A 23 -13.19 5.88 25.67
CA LEU A 23 -14.59 5.44 25.56
C LEU A 23 -14.74 4.06 26.24
N PRO A 24 -15.81 3.81 27.02
CA PRO A 24 -16.02 2.52 27.65
C PRO A 24 -16.45 1.47 26.63
N ALA A 25 -15.72 0.35 26.58
CA ALA A 25 -16.13 -0.86 25.88
C ALA A 25 -17.35 -1.47 26.60
N ALA A 26 -18.50 -1.46 25.94
CA ALA A 26 -19.70 -2.15 26.40
C ALA A 26 -19.62 -3.65 26.05
N ALA A 27 -20.02 -4.45 27.03
CA ALA A 27 -19.83 -5.88 27.13
C ALA A 27 -20.86 -6.72 26.33
N LYS A 28 -20.42 -7.94 26.04
CA LYS A 28 -21.14 -9.19 25.75
C LYS A 28 -22.66 -9.21 25.95
N GLY A 29 -23.37 -9.61 24.90
CA GLY A 29 -24.70 -10.24 24.94
C GLY A 29 -24.74 -11.38 23.92
N ALA A 30 -25.03 -12.59 24.41
CA ALA A 30 -25.19 -13.83 23.63
C ALA A 30 -26.67 -14.11 23.35
N GLY A 31 -26.95 -14.86 22.28
CA GLY A 31 -28.27 -15.40 21.92
C GLY A 31 -29.01 -14.50 20.92
N GLN A 32 -29.65 -15.00 19.86
CA GLN A 32 -29.98 -16.34 19.42
C GLN A 32 -30.35 -16.20 17.92
N LYS A 33 -29.96 -17.15 17.06
CA LYS A 33 -30.50 -17.24 15.70
C LYS A 33 -31.90 -17.88 15.75
N PRO A 34 -32.89 -17.33 15.03
CA PRO A 34 -33.97 -18.14 14.48
C PRO A 34 -33.85 -18.20 12.95
N ASN A 35 -33.81 -19.43 12.43
CA ASN A 35 -34.07 -19.76 11.03
C ASN A 35 -35.55 -20.26 10.93
N PRO A 36 -36.10 -20.56 9.75
CA PRO A 36 -37.15 -19.79 9.08
C PRO A 36 -38.45 -20.60 8.94
N GLN A 37 -39.53 -19.95 8.50
CA GLN A 37 -40.78 -20.47 7.86
C GLN A 37 -41.97 -19.71 8.46
N ALA A 38 -42.52 -18.74 7.74
CA ALA A 38 -43.44 -18.87 6.61
C ALA A 38 -44.85 -18.55 7.12
N ASP A 39 -45.27 -17.30 6.91
CA ASP A 39 -46.67 -17.05 6.61
C ASP A 39 -46.72 -16.08 5.43
N GLN A 40 -47.15 -16.62 4.31
CA GLN A 40 -47.44 -15.89 3.09
C GLN A 40 -48.82 -15.29 3.28
N ARG A 41 -48.95 -13.97 3.17
CA ARG A 41 -50.15 -13.31 2.65
C ARG A 41 -49.80 -11.88 2.24
N GLU A 42 -50.16 -11.60 0.98
CA GLU A 42 -50.51 -10.29 0.47
C GLU A 42 -49.33 -9.34 0.18
N ALA A 43 -48.59 -9.71 -0.87
CA ALA A 43 -47.96 -8.73 -1.73
C ALA A 43 -49.07 -8.03 -2.54
N GLN A 44 -49.39 -6.79 -2.17
CA GLN A 44 -49.97 -5.79 -3.06
C GLN A 44 -49.64 -4.38 -2.55
N GLU A 45 -48.76 -3.73 -3.32
CA GLU A 45 -48.74 -2.30 -3.62
C GLU A 45 -48.35 -1.30 -2.51
N LEU A 46 -47.19 -0.66 -2.72
CA LEU A 46 -46.93 0.80 -2.64
C LEU A 46 -45.43 1.05 -2.33
N PHE A 47 -44.58 0.85 -3.33
CA PHE A 47 -43.29 1.54 -3.41
C PHE A 47 -43.43 2.65 -4.43
N GLU A 48 -43.80 3.85 -3.99
CA GLU A 48 -43.57 5.10 -4.73
C GLU A 48 -43.24 6.19 -3.71
N GLY A 49 -41.97 6.25 -3.33
CA GLY A 49 -41.38 7.32 -2.54
C GLY A 49 -40.19 7.86 -3.30
N ASP A 50 -40.43 8.93 -4.04
CA ASP A 50 -39.51 9.63 -4.92
C ASP A 50 -38.42 10.34 -4.08
N ASP A 51 -37.16 9.88 -4.16
CA ASP A 51 -36.02 10.42 -3.37
C ASP A 51 -35.70 11.91 -3.67
N THR A 52 -36.44 12.52 -4.60
CA THR A 52 -36.33 13.93 -4.95
C THR A 52 -37.13 14.87 -4.03
N VAL A 53 -38.05 14.35 -3.21
CA VAL A 53 -38.93 15.16 -2.34
C VAL A 53 -38.35 15.38 -0.93
N CYS A 54 -37.21 14.77 -0.63
CA CYS A 54 -36.68 14.69 0.73
C CYS A 54 -35.97 15.98 1.20
N PHE A 55 -35.26 16.70 0.34
CA PHE A 55 -34.38 17.78 0.83
C PHE A 55 -35.12 19.07 1.20
N ALA A 56 -36.00 19.57 0.33
CA ALA A 56 -36.67 20.86 0.57
C ALA A 56 -37.67 20.79 1.73
N SER A 57 -38.37 19.66 1.87
CA SER A 57 -39.31 19.41 2.96
C SER A 57 -38.60 19.26 4.32
N GLU A 58 -37.44 18.58 4.35
CA GLU A 58 -36.63 18.43 5.56
C GLU A 58 -36.02 19.77 6.02
N MET A 59 -35.60 20.63 5.09
CA MET A 59 -35.03 21.95 5.41
C MET A 59 -36.09 22.93 5.92
N ASP A 60 -37.33 22.83 5.42
CA ASP A 60 -38.49 23.56 5.96
C ASP A 60 -38.87 23.06 7.36
N PHE A 61 -38.81 21.73 7.60
CA PHE A 61 -39.02 21.15 8.92
C PHE A 61 -37.98 21.62 9.95
N LEU A 62 -36.74 21.88 9.51
CA LEU A 62 -35.66 22.44 10.32
C LEU A 62 -35.68 23.99 10.39
N GLU A 63 -36.71 24.65 9.86
CA GLU A 63 -36.92 26.11 9.83
C GLU A 63 -35.77 26.92 9.22
N VAL A 64 -35.04 26.34 8.25
CA VAL A 64 -33.90 27.00 7.60
C VAL A 64 -34.40 27.98 6.54
N ARG A 65 -34.36 29.29 6.82
CA ARG A 65 -34.75 30.33 5.85
C ARG A 65 -33.61 30.65 4.87
N PRO A 66 -33.87 30.65 3.56
CA PRO A 66 -32.87 31.10 2.59
C PRO A 66 -32.60 32.61 2.75
N LEU A 67 -31.31 32.98 2.66
CA LEU A 67 -30.88 34.38 2.71
C LEU A 67 -31.25 35.09 1.39
N PRO A 68 -31.89 36.28 1.43
CA PRO A 68 -32.20 37.04 0.23
C PRO A 68 -30.93 37.65 -0.38
N GLY A 69 -30.75 37.55 -1.69
CA GLY A 69 -29.75 38.33 -2.44
C GLY A 69 -28.56 37.58 -3.06
N ARG A 70 -28.67 36.27 -3.34
CA ARG A 70 -27.74 35.58 -4.25
C ARG A 70 -28.51 34.84 -5.32
N GLU A 71 -28.86 35.56 -6.38
CA GLU A 71 -29.16 34.98 -7.67
C GLU A 71 -27.83 34.45 -8.24
N CYS A 72 -27.53 33.18 -7.98
CA CYS A 72 -26.48 32.51 -8.72
C CYS A 72 -27.12 32.12 -10.06
N GLU A 73 -26.86 32.92 -11.10
CA GLU A 73 -27.15 32.54 -12.48
C GLU A 73 -26.34 31.29 -12.82
N MET A 74 -26.91 30.12 -12.51
CA MET A 74 -26.48 28.87 -13.11
C MET A 74 -26.98 28.93 -14.55
N SER A 75 -26.12 29.36 -15.47
CA SER A 75 -26.34 29.12 -16.89
C SER A 75 -26.66 27.64 -17.04
N GLY A 76 -27.87 27.34 -17.53
CA GLY A 76 -28.32 25.99 -17.84
C GLY A 76 -27.46 25.37 -18.93
N ALA A 77 -26.25 24.95 -18.59
CA ALA A 77 -25.64 23.82 -19.24
C ALA A 77 -26.36 22.60 -18.69
N GLY A 78 -27.33 22.10 -19.46
CA GLY A 78 -27.94 20.81 -19.18
C GLY A 78 -26.84 19.77 -19.08
N LEU A 79 -26.44 19.44 -17.85
CA LEU A 79 -25.90 18.13 -17.59
C LEU A 79 -27.08 17.19 -17.75
N GLU A 80 -27.19 16.60 -18.92
CA GLU A 80 -27.90 15.35 -19.10
C GLU A 80 -27.28 14.37 -18.10
N VAL A 81 -27.93 14.21 -16.94
CA VAL A 81 -27.77 12.99 -16.17
C VAL A 81 -28.20 11.91 -17.15
N PRO A 82 -27.35 10.94 -17.52
CA PRO A 82 -27.85 9.78 -18.21
C PRO A 82 -28.78 9.10 -17.20
N VAL A 83 -30.08 9.39 -17.31
CA VAL A 83 -31.13 8.55 -16.78
C VAL A 83 -30.74 7.17 -17.27
N ALA A 84 -30.43 6.29 -16.32
CA ALA A 84 -30.18 4.89 -16.62
C ALA A 84 -31.35 4.48 -17.51
N ARG A 85 -31.08 4.34 -18.81
CA ARG A 85 -32.03 3.75 -19.73
C ARG A 85 -32.28 2.41 -19.11
N GLU A 86 -33.47 2.21 -18.56
CA GLU A 86 -33.99 0.88 -18.29
C GLU A 86 -33.71 0.11 -19.56
N SER A 87 -32.70 -0.76 -19.46
CA SER A 87 -32.38 -1.69 -20.52
C SER A 87 -33.69 -2.43 -20.72
N ARG A 88 -34.35 -2.21 -21.85
CA ARG A 88 -35.36 -3.12 -22.35
C ARG A 88 -34.61 -4.42 -22.63
N GLN A 89 -34.33 -5.18 -21.58
CA GLN A 89 -33.69 -6.47 -21.65
C GLN A 89 -34.71 -7.35 -22.36
N GLY A 90 -34.51 -7.49 -23.67
CA GLY A 90 -35.20 -8.52 -24.42
C GLY A 90 -34.82 -9.89 -23.85
N PRO A 91 -35.64 -10.93 -24.08
CA PRO A 91 -35.30 -12.29 -23.67
C PRO A 91 -33.90 -12.73 -24.16
N GLU A 92 -33.43 -12.13 -25.25
CA GLU A 92 -32.12 -12.36 -25.86
C GLU A 92 -30.94 -11.89 -24.99
N ASP A 93 -31.06 -10.78 -24.26
CA ASP A 93 -29.99 -10.30 -23.35
C ASP A 93 -29.82 -11.24 -22.15
N ARG A 94 -30.95 -11.82 -21.71
CA ARG A 94 -30.96 -12.81 -20.63
C ARG A 94 -30.32 -14.12 -21.08
N GLU A 95 -30.56 -14.54 -22.32
CA GLU A 95 -29.89 -15.71 -22.89
C GLU A 95 -28.40 -15.47 -23.07
N LEU A 96 -28.00 -14.31 -23.59
CA LEU A 96 -26.60 -13.91 -23.73
C LEU A 96 -25.88 -13.90 -22.37
N PHE A 97 -26.55 -13.41 -21.32
CA PHE A 97 -26.04 -13.43 -19.95
C PHE A 97 -25.89 -14.86 -19.41
N LEU A 98 -26.86 -15.74 -19.65
CA LEU A 98 -26.81 -17.14 -19.20
C LEU A 98 -25.71 -17.93 -19.91
N GLU A 99 -25.50 -17.68 -21.20
CA GLU A 99 -24.40 -18.27 -21.97
C GLU A 99 -23.04 -17.79 -21.45
N ALA A 100 -22.89 -16.49 -21.22
CA ALA A 100 -21.68 -15.91 -20.63
C ALA A 100 -21.40 -16.48 -19.24
N ALA A 101 -22.42 -16.58 -18.38
CA ALA A 101 -22.29 -17.14 -17.03
C ALA A 101 -21.96 -18.64 -17.05
N GLY A 102 -22.47 -19.41 -18.01
CA GLY A 102 -22.12 -20.83 -18.20
C GLY A 102 -20.68 -21.06 -18.70
N THR A 103 -20.10 -20.06 -19.35
CA THR A 103 -18.72 -20.10 -19.86
C THR A 103 -17.70 -19.70 -18.78
N MET A 104 -18.14 -19.12 -17.65
CA MET A 104 -17.25 -18.75 -16.56
C MET A 104 -16.76 -20.00 -15.81
N ASP A 105 -15.45 -20.05 -15.61
CA ASP A 105 -14.76 -21.16 -14.96
C ASP A 105 -15.22 -21.27 -13.49
N THR A 106 -15.82 -22.40 -13.11
CA THR A 106 -16.33 -22.64 -11.74
C THR A 106 -15.26 -23.14 -10.77
N LEU A 107 -14.04 -23.31 -11.27
CA LEU A 107 -12.88 -23.61 -10.46
C LEU A 107 -12.39 -22.32 -9.80
N PHE A 108 -12.99 -22.00 -8.64
CA PHE A 108 -12.33 -21.12 -7.67
C PHE A 108 -11.05 -21.83 -7.19
N ARG A 109 -9.94 -21.55 -7.86
CA ARG A 109 -8.62 -21.78 -7.28
C ARG A 109 -8.42 -20.68 -6.26
N ASP A 110 -8.37 -21.06 -4.98
CA ASP A 110 -7.91 -20.19 -3.89
C ASP A 110 -6.46 -19.74 -4.18
N GLU A 111 -6.30 -18.78 -5.08
CA GLU A 111 -5.07 -18.05 -5.27
C GLU A 111 -5.33 -16.65 -4.74
N TYR A 112 -4.95 -16.46 -3.47
CA TYR A 112 -4.98 -15.15 -2.82
C TYR A 112 -4.20 -14.15 -3.69
N PRO A 113 -4.81 -13.05 -4.13
CA PRO A 113 -4.08 -11.98 -4.77
C PRO A 113 -3.23 -11.31 -3.70
N GLU A 114 -1.97 -11.75 -3.57
CA GLU A 114 -1.00 -11.03 -2.76
C GLU A 114 -0.72 -9.70 -3.45
N ASP A 115 -1.35 -8.63 -2.94
CA ASP A 115 -1.09 -7.21 -3.19
C ASP A 115 -0.30 -6.97 -4.48
N GLU A 116 -0.95 -6.87 -5.65
CA GLU A 116 -0.25 -6.60 -6.92
C GLU A 116 0.70 -5.39 -6.79
N PRO A 117 2.02 -5.61 -6.74
CA PRO A 117 2.96 -4.57 -7.09
C PRO A 117 3.01 -4.60 -8.63
N ASP A 118 3.08 -3.45 -9.30
CA ASP A 118 3.11 -3.32 -10.77
C ASP A 118 3.73 -4.54 -11.50
N ALA A 119 2.88 -5.48 -11.95
CA ALA A 119 3.29 -6.82 -12.40
C ALA A 119 4.13 -6.81 -13.68
N SER A 120 4.31 -5.64 -14.31
CA SER A 120 5.19 -5.42 -15.44
C SER A 120 6.66 -5.29 -15.03
N ARG A 121 6.97 -4.84 -13.80
CA ARG A 121 8.35 -4.73 -13.27
C ARG A 121 8.81 -5.99 -12.53
N GLU A 122 7.87 -6.80 -12.05
CA GLU A 122 8.15 -7.95 -11.19
C GLU A 122 8.51 -9.24 -11.94
N ARG A 123 8.11 -9.33 -13.21
CA ARG A 123 8.29 -10.54 -14.04
C ARG A 123 9.77 -10.88 -14.30
N SER A 124 10.68 -9.92 -14.20
CA SER A 124 12.12 -10.12 -14.39
C SER A 124 12.93 -10.32 -13.09
N GLN A 125 12.32 -10.15 -11.91
CA GLN A 125 13.03 -10.33 -10.65
C GLN A 125 13.23 -11.82 -10.34
N GLY A 126 14.45 -12.21 -9.98
CA GLY A 126 14.75 -13.61 -9.69
C GLY A 126 14.04 -14.13 -8.44
N ARG A 127 13.97 -15.46 -8.33
CA ARG A 127 13.19 -16.17 -7.29
C ARG A 127 13.53 -15.69 -5.88
N ARG A 128 14.80 -15.39 -5.61
CA ARG A 128 15.27 -14.94 -4.30
C ARG A 128 14.82 -13.52 -3.98
N LEU A 129 14.84 -12.61 -4.95
CA LEU A 129 14.28 -11.27 -4.77
C LEU A 129 12.78 -11.32 -4.43
N ARG A 130 12.01 -12.20 -5.10
CA ARG A 130 10.58 -12.38 -4.78
C ARG A 130 10.35 -12.95 -3.37
N GLN A 131 11.16 -13.93 -2.98
CA GLN A 131 11.09 -14.49 -1.63
C GLN A 131 11.48 -13.47 -0.56
N LEU A 132 12.50 -12.65 -0.86
CA LEU A 132 12.83 -11.49 -0.05
C LEU A 132 11.61 -10.57 -0.03
N ALA A 133 11.06 -10.09 -1.15
CA ALA A 133 9.88 -9.22 -1.19
C ALA A 133 8.67 -9.73 -0.38
N ARG A 134 8.42 -11.04 -0.32
CA ARG A 134 7.36 -11.66 0.51
C ARG A 134 7.73 -11.87 1.99
N GLY A 135 8.94 -11.50 2.40
CA GLY A 135 9.44 -11.68 3.77
C GLY A 135 9.82 -13.12 4.14
N ARG A 136 9.86 -14.04 3.16
CA ARG A 136 10.26 -15.44 3.36
C ARG A 136 11.77 -15.60 3.53
N LEU A 137 12.53 -14.66 2.97
CA LEU A 137 13.96 -14.49 3.24
C LEU A 137 14.16 -13.19 4.02
N GLN A 138 15.13 -13.18 4.92
CA GLN A 138 15.59 -11.99 5.63
C GLN A 138 17.09 -11.85 5.44
N PRO A 139 17.61 -10.62 5.27
CA PRO A 139 19.04 -10.39 5.22
C PRO A 139 19.67 -10.75 6.58
N GLN A 140 20.78 -11.48 6.54
CA GLN A 140 21.51 -11.87 7.75
C GLN A 140 22.43 -10.76 8.27
N ALA A 141 22.89 -9.89 7.38
CA ALA A 141 23.75 -8.77 7.71
C ALA A 141 23.43 -7.57 6.83
N GLU A 142 23.68 -6.38 7.36
CA GLU A 142 23.46 -5.10 6.68
C GLU A 142 24.71 -4.24 6.78
N LEU A 143 25.09 -3.58 5.69
CA LEU A 143 26.18 -2.62 5.65
C LEU A 143 25.63 -1.25 5.28
N ASP A 144 25.92 -0.27 6.13
CA ASP A 144 25.55 1.10 5.87
C ASP A 144 26.68 1.88 5.19
N LEU A 145 26.36 2.42 4.02
CA LEU A 145 27.25 3.19 3.15
C LEU A 145 26.75 4.62 2.94
N HIS A 146 25.65 5.03 3.59
CA HIS A 146 25.11 6.36 3.38
C HIS A 146 26.13 7.45 3.74
N GLY A 147 26.20 8.50 2.93
CA GLY A 147 27.09 9.64 3.18
C GLY A 147 28.59 9.37 3.02
N LEU A 148 28.99 8.14 2.69
CA LEU A 148 30.38 7.83 2.39
C LEU A 148 30.76 8.28 0.98
N LYS A 149 32.06 8.53 0.76
CA LYS A 149 32.59 8.73 -0.59
C LYS A 149 32.67 7.38 -1.31
N VAL A 150 32.54 7.39 -2.64
CA VAL A 150 32.56 6.19 -3.49
C VAL A 150 33.78 5.29 -3.19
N VAL A 151 34.97 5.88 -3.03
CA VAL A 151 36.20 5.12 -2.76
C VAL A 151 36.12 4.36 -1.44
N GLU A 152 35.67 5.04 -0.37
CA GLU A 152 35.55 4.44 0.96
C GLU A 152 34.44 3.39 0.99
N ALA A 153 33.30 3.69 0.36
CA ALA A 153 32.16 2.79 0.27
C ALA A 153 32.54 1.49 -0.47
N SER A 154 33.24 1.60 -1.59
CA SER A 154 33.71 0.44 -2.36
C SER A 154 34.69 -0.42 -1.58
N SER A 155 35.63 0.19 -0.84
CA SER A 155 36.54 -0.56 0.03
C SER A 155 35.77 -1.31 1.12
N LYS A 156 34.86 -0.64 1.83
CA LYS A 156 34.04 -1.27 2.88
C LYS A 156 33.15 -2.39 2.33
N ALA A 157 32.50 -2.16 1.19
CA ALA A 157 31.66 -3.16 0.54
C ALA A 157 32.45 -4.42 0.14
N ARG A 158 33.67 -4.27 -0.38
CA ARG A 158 34.54 -5.42 -0.70
C ARG A 158 34.84 -6.28 0.52
N PHE A 159 35.32 -5.65 1.59
CA PHE A 159 35.62 -6.37 2.84
C PHE A 159 34.37 -7.02 3.43
N PHE A 160 33.24 -6.33 3.40
CA PHE A 160 31.97 -6.86 3.91
C PHE A 160 31.49 -8.08 3.12
N LEU A 161 31.56 -8.06 1.79
CA LEU A 161 31.14 -9.21 0.97
C LEU A 161 32.04 -10.42 1.20
N GLU A 162 33.35 -10.21 1.31
CA GLU A 162 34.31 -11.26 1.62
C GLU A 162 34.01 -11.86 3.00
N ASP A 163 33.86 -11.01 4.02
CA ASP A 163 33.54 -11.42 5.39
C ASP A 163 32.17 -12.14 5.47
N ALA A 164 31.16 -11.65 4.77
CA ALA A 164 29.84 -12.28 4.74
C ALA A 164 29.87 -13.68 4.10
N VAL A 165 30.68 -13.89 3.06
CA VAL A 165 30.92 -15.22 2.49
C VAL A 165 31.66 -16.11 3.48
N HIS A 166 32.67 -15.58 4.18
CA HIS A 166 33.39 -16.30 5.22
C HIS A 166 32.49 -16.71 6.40
N GLN A 167 31.51 -15.90 6.75
CA GLN A 167 30.50 -16.20 7.77
C GLN A 167 29.40 -17.16 7.27
N GLY A 168 29.39 -17.51 5.99
CA GLY A 168 28.38 -18.40 5.40
C GLY A 168 27.01 -17.74 5.20
N PHE A 169 26.95 -16.40 5.10
CA PHE A 169 25.69 -15.71 4.83
C PHE A 169 25.23 -15.92 3.39
N HIS A 170 23.91 -15.93 3.22
CA HIS A 170 23.28 -16.15 1.91
C HIS A 170 22.61 -14.89 1.36
N CYS A 171 22.12 -14.01 2.24
CA CYS A 171 21.48 -12.75 1.88
C CYS A 171 22.04 -11.63 2.75
N VAL A 172 22.52 -10.57 2.11
CA VAL A 172 23.00 -9.38 2.80
C VAL A 172 22.38 -8.14 2.17
N LEU A 173 22.34 -7.06 2.94
CA LEU A 173 21.78 -5.78 2.52
C LEU A 173 22.89 -4.73 2.47
N LEU A 174 22.96 -3.98 1.36
CA LEU A 174 23.82 -2.82 1.21
C LEU A 174 22.96 -1.56 1.21
N ILE A 175 23.08 -0.71 2.23
CA ILE A 175 22.31 0.53 2.38
C ILE A 175 23.15 1.66 1.79
N THR A 176 22.79 2.15 0.61
CA THR A 176 23.51 3.25 -0.07
C THR A 176 22.90 4.62 0.23
N GLY A 177 21.62 4.62 0.58
CA GLY A 177 20.81 5.83 0.71
C GLY A 177 20.26 6.29 -0.65
N LYS A 178 19.28 7.20 -0.59
CA LYS A 178 18.54 7.67 -1.78
C LYS A 178 19.28 8.73 -2.62
N GLY A 179 20.45 9.21 -2.15
CA GLY A 179 21.20 10.27 -2.83
C GLY A 179 20.52 11.65 -2.85
N LEU A 180 19.51 11.89 -2.00
CA LEU A 180 18.72 13.13 -1.99
C LEU A 180 19.48 14.38 -1.52
N HIS A 181 20.66 14.19 -0.90
CA HIS A 181 21.45 15.27 -0.29
C HIS A 181 22.79 15.50 -1.00
N SER A 182 23.01 14.86 -2.16
CA SER A 182 24.23 15.01 -2.94
C SER A 182 23.90 15.62 -4.30
N ASP A 183 24.61 16.68 -4.66
CA ASP A 183 24.43 17.40 -5.94
C ASP A 183 24.58 16.48 -7.17
N ASP A 184 25.37 15.40 -7.04
CA ASP A 184 25.63 14.41 -8.10
C ASP A 184 24.61 13.25 -8.17
N GLY A 185 23.53 13.26 -7.38
CA GLY A 185 22.51 12.19 -7.38
C GLY A 185 22.99 10.86 -6.75
N PRO A 186 22.37 9.70 -7.04
CA PRO A 186 22.65 8.42 -6.38
C PRO A 186 23.93 7.74 -6.89
N VAL A 187 25.07 8.44 -6.83
CA VAL A 187 26.38 7.95 -7.30
C VAL A 187 26.80 6.65 -6.62
N LEU A 188 26.50 6.52 -5.32
CA LEU A 188 26.84 5.34 -4.54
C LEU A 188 26.14 4.08 -5.04
N ARG A 189 24.87 4.19 -5.45
CA ARG A 189 24.12 3.02 -5.96
C ARG A 189 24.78 2.48 -7.22
N LEU A 190 25.07 3.35 -8.20
CA LEU A 190 25.73 2.94 -9.44
C LEU A 190 27.11 2.32 -9.19
N ALA A 191 27.88 2.89 -8.27
CA ALA A 191 29.18 2.34 -7.90
C ALA A 191 29.07 0.94 -7.26
N MET A 192 28.07 0.74 -6.40
CA MET A 192 27.82 -0.56 -5.76
C MET A 192 27.34 -1.60 -6.78
N GLU A 193 26.44 -1.23 -7.69
CA GLU A 193 25.97 -2.11 -8.77
C GLU A 193 27.15 -2.58 -9.66
N ARG A 194 28.06 -1.67 -10.02
CA ARG A 194 29.30 -2.02 -10.75
C ARG A 194 30.21 -2.97 -9.97
N LEU A 195 30.39 -2.72 -8.67
CA LEU A 195 31.19 -3.57 -7.80
C LEU A 195 30.59 -4.98 -7.69
N LEU A 196 29.27 -5.10 -7.59
CA LEU A 196 28.57 -6.38 -7.55
C LEU A 196 28.65 -7.12 -8.90
N GLU A 197 28.70 -6.39 -10.00
CA GLU A 197 28.97 -6.93 -11.34
C GLU A 197 30.40 -7.49 -11.46
N GLU A 198 31.39 -6.78 -10.91
CA GLU A 198 32.79 -7.24 -10.86
C GLU A 198 32.96 -8.48 -9.98
N ARG A 199 32.18 -8.58 -8.89
CA ARG A 199 32.28 -9.65 -7.88
C ARG A 199 31.31 -10.83 -8.09
N ARG A 200 31.10 -11.22 -9.35
CA ARG A 200 30.29 -12.40 -9.74
C ARG A 200 30.83 -13.74 -9.21
N ASP A 201 32.07 -13.75 -8.74
CA ASP A 201 32.68 -14.88 -8.05
C ASP A 201 32.03 -15.13 -6.67
N LEU A 202 31.67 -14.06 -5.96
CA LEU A 202 31.03 -14.09 -4.63
C LEU A 202 29.51 -13.91 -4.70
N VAL A 203 29.00 -13.17 -5.68
CA VAL A 203 27.59 -12.76 -5.77
C VAL A 203 26.86 -13.57 -6.82
N VAL A 204 25.73 -14.19 -6.44
CA VAL A 204 24.87 -14.95 -7.36
C VAL A 204 23.84 -14.06 -8.04
N GLU A 205 23.22 -13.16 -7.28
CA GLU A 205 22.13 -12.31 -7.73
C GLU A 205 22.09 -11.07 -6.84
N TRP A 206 21.66 -9.94 -7.40
CA TRP A 206 21.41 -8.72 -6.64
C TRP A 206 20.24 -7.95 -7.25
N GLY A 207 19.66 -7.04 -6.48
CA GLY A 207 18.66 -6.10 -6.99
C GLY A 207 18.17 -5.11 -5.92
N SER A 208 17.20 -4.28 -6.29
CA SER A 208 16.62 -3.29 -5.36
C SER A 208 15.99 -3.98 -4.16
N ALA A 209 16.23 -3.46 -2.97
CA ALA A 209 15.63 -4.01 -1.76
C ALA A 209 14.10 -3.75 -1.74
N PRO A 210 13.31 -4.59 -1.07
CA PRO A 210 11.89 -4.31 -0.82
C PRO A 210 11.71 -3.01 -0.04
N ARG A 211 10.55 -2.35 -0.17
CA ARG A 211 10.25 -1.07 0.51
C ARG A 211 10.51 -1.10 2.03
N ARG A 212 10.21 -2.22 2.69
CA ARG A 212 10.44 -2.39 4.14
C ARG A 212 11.93 -2.48 4.53
N LEU A 213 12.82 -2.77 3.59
CA LEU A 213 14.28 -2.87 3.78
C LEU A 213 15.02 -1.70 3.12
N GLY A 214 14.34 -0.58 2.84
CA GLY A 214 14.96 0.64 2.30
C GLY A 214 14.65 0.94 0.83
N GLY A 215 13.99 0.02 0.10
CA GLY A 215 13.57 0.26 -1.28
C GLY A 215 14.75 0.61 -2.19
N ASP A 216 14.57 1.66 -2.99
CA ASP A 216 15.60 2.15 -3.92
C ASP A 216 16.89 2.66 -3.27
N GLY A 217 16.90 2.90 -1.95
CA GLY A 217 18.07 3.31 -1.19
C GLY A 217 18.90 2.14 -0.65
N ALA A 218 18.53 0.90 -0.97
CA ALA A 218 19.27 -0.28 -0.56
C ALA A 218 19.29 -1.36 -1.66
N LEU A 219 20.33 -2.17 -1.67
CA LEU A 219 20.52 -3.29 -2.58
C LEU A 219 20.52 -4.59 -1.77
N ALA A 220 19.65 -5.51 -2.17
CA ALA A 220 19.67 -6.88 -1.69
C ALA A 220 20.68 -7.68 -2.50
N VAL A 221 21.60 -8.37 -1.83
CA VAL A 221 22.67 -9.15 -2.44
C VAL A 221 22.60 -10.59 -1.96
N PHE A 222 22.61 -11.53 -2.89
CA PHE A 222 22.61 -12.95 -2.63
C PHE A 222 23.99 -13.53 -2.91
N LEU A 223 24.60 -14.11 -1.88
CA LEU A 223 25.96 -14.59 -1.91
C LEU A 223 26.03 -16.07 -2.28
N ARG A 224 27.16 -16.46 -2.86
CA ARG A 224 27.47 -17.84 -3.22
C ARG A 224 28.08 -18.52 -2.00
N ASN A 225 27.45 -19.59 -1.53
CA ASN A 225 27.99 -20.35 -0.41
C ASN A 225 29.25 -21.10 -0.86
N LYS A 226 30.35 -20.94 -0.13
CA LYS A 226 31.49 -21.86 -0.23
C LYS A 226 31.13 -23.08 0.62
N SER A 227 30.56 -24.10 -0.03
CA SER A 227 30.39 -25.42 0.56
C SER A 227 31.72 -26.12 0.77
#